data_AF-A0A059EXG8-F1
#
_entry.id   AF-A0A059EXG8-F1
#
_cell.length_a   1.000
_cell.length_b   1.000
_cell.length_c   1.000
_cell.angle_alpha   90.00
_cell.angle_beta   90.00
_cell.angle_gamma   90.00
#
_symmetry.space_group_name_H-M   'P 1'
#
loop_
_entity.id
_entity.type
_entity.pdbx_description
1 polymer ?
#
loop_
_entity_poly.entity_id
_entity_poly.type
_entity_poly.pdbx_seq_one_letter_code
_entity_poly.pdbx_strand_id
1 'polypeptide(L)'
;MVKFHNCTYTNCNKKFKKPAYLAIHMNKHMNIRNFMCNKCDKSYVKKSHLNVHMKTHSDKLFTCEKCTKGFITKDKLTRHLKTCGVLYKCKVCDKTYQRFKVLENHMNEYHNEEDILYECDKCKSIYKSKKSYEKHKDKHI
;
A
#
# COMPACT_ATOMS: atom_id res chain seq x y z
N MET A 1 -15.45 -33.03 -6.76
CA MET A 1 -14.22 -32.37 -7.23
C MET A 1 -14.57 -31.07 -7.93
N VAL A 2 -13.86 -29.96 -7.67
CA VAL A 2 -14.10 -28.68 -8.36
C VAL A 2 -13.41 -28.72 -9.72
N LYS A 3 -14.17 -28.66 -10.81
CA LYS A 3 -13.64 -28.54 -12.17
C LYS A 3 -13.16 -27.11 -12.41
N PHE A 4 -11.94 -26.95 -12.93
CA PHE A 4 -11.37 -25.66 -13.31
C PHE A 4 -11.27 -25.52 -14.82
N HIS A 5 -11.39 -24.29 -15.30
CA HIS A 5 -11.23 -23.90 -16.69
C HIS A 5 -9.90 -23.15 -16.84
N ASN A 6 -9.00 -23.70 -17.66
CA ASN A 6 -7.66 -23.17 -17.86
C ASN A 6 -7.65 -22.12 -18.97
N CYS A 7 -6.80 -21.10 -18.83
CA CYS A 7 -6.47 -20.20 -19.93
C CYS A 7 -5.67 -20.96 -20.99
N THR A 8 -6.00 -20.74 -22.25
CA THR A 8 -5.30 -21.36 -23.40
C THR A 8 -4.31 -20.40 -24.06
N TYR A 9 -4.18 -19.17 -23.57
CA TYR A 9 -3.26 -18.19 -24.14
C TYR A 9 -1.80 -18.51 -23.76
N THR A 10 -0.91 -18.39 -24.73
CA THR A 10 0.53 -18.64 -24.57
C THR A 10 1.10 -17.87 -23.38
N ASN A 11 1.88 -18.56 -22.53
CA ASN A 11 2.47 -18.04 -21.29
C ASN A 11 1.46 -17.56 -20.22
N CYS A 12 0.20 -18.01 -20.26
CA CYS A 12 -0.80 -17.69 -19.23
C CYS A 12 -1.27 -18.93 -18.45
N ASN A 13 -0.80 -19.08 -17.20
CA ASN A 13 -1.11 -20.23 -16.34
C ASN A 13 -2.36 -20.05 -15.46
N LYS A 14 -3.26 -19.12 -15.81
CA LYS A 14 -4.44 -18.81 -14.97
C LYS A 14 -5.57 -19.83 -15.13
N LYS A 15 -6.23 -20.16 -14.02
CA LYS A 15 -7.34 -21.12 -13.94
C LYS A 15 -8.55 -20.51 -13.24
N PHE A 16 -9.75 -20.89 -13.66
CA PHE A 16 -11.00 -20.28 -13.21
C PHE A 16 -12.04 -21.33 -12.83
N LYS A 17 -12.79 -21.09 -11.75
CA LYS A 17 -13.86 -22.00 -11.29
C LYS A 17 -15.12 -21.97 -12.17
N LYS A 18 -15.31 -20.90 -12.96
CA LYS A 18 -16.50 -20.71 -13.81
C LYS A 18 -16.08 -20.36 -15.24
N PRO A 19 -16.74 -20.91 -16.28
CA PRO A 19 -16.46 -20.56 -17.68
C PRO A 19 -16.55 -19.06 -17.96
N ALA A 20 -17.56 -18.39 -17.38
CA ALA A 20 -17.76 -16.95 -17.54
C ALA A 20 -16.54 -16.12 -17.09
N TYR A 21 -15.82 -16.54 -16.05
CA TYR A 21 -14.61 -15.84 -15.60
C TYR A 21 -13.42 -16.08 -16.51
N LEU A 22 -13.30 -17.28 -17.10
CA LEU A 22 -12.33 -17.53 -18.15
C LEU A 22 -12.62 -16.65 -19.38
N ALA A 23 -13.87 -16.58 -19.84
CA ALA A 23 -14.26 -15.73 -20.98
C ALA A 23 -13.89 -14.25 -20.75
N ILE A 24 -14.22 -13.68 -19.59
CA ILE A 24 -13.84 -12.31 -19.21
C ILE A 24 -12.31 -12.15 -19.14
N HIS A 25 -11.58 -13.19 -18.73
CA HIS A 25 -10.13 -13.16 -18.71
C HIS A 25 -9.53 -13.15 -20.12
N MET A 26 -10.07 -13.96 -21.04
CA MET A 26 -9.61 -14.02 -22.44
C MET A 26 -9.78 -12.68 -23.16
N ASN A 27 -10.82 -11.91 -22.83
CA ASN A 27 -10.98 -10.54 -23.35
C ASN A 27 -9.76 -9.64 -23.05
N LYS A 28 -9.00 -9.89 -21.97
CA LYS A 28 -7.75 -9.15 -21.71
C LYS A 28 -6.65 -9.48 -22.70
N HIS A 29 -6.53 -10.76 -23.08
CA HIS A 29 -5.54 -11.20 -24.05
C HIS A 29 -5.87 -10.68 -25.46
N MET A 30 -7.16 -10.65 -25.79
CA MET A 30 -7.65 -10.16 -27.08
C MET A 30 -7.84 -8.64 -27.12
N ASN A 31 -7.51 -7.93 -26.03
CA ASN A 31 -7.75 -6.49 -25.86
C ASN A 31 -9.22 -6.04 -26.08
N ILE A 32 -10.17 -6.96 -25.92
CA ILE A 32 -11.60 -6.70 -26.06
C ILE A 32 -12.12 -5.97 -24.82
N ARG A 33 -12.65 -4.76 -25.02
CA ARG A 33 -13.17 -3.89 -23.95
C ARG A 33 -14.64 -3.55 -24.21
N ASN A 34 -15.51 -4.46 -23.79
CA ASN A 34 -16.96 -4.39 -24.05
C ASN A 34 -17.70 -3.25 -23.34
N PHE A 35 -17.07 -2.56 -22.38
CA PHE A 35 -17.74 -1.58 -21.54
C PHE A 35 -17.12 -0.20 -21.75
N MET A 36 -17.73 0.60 -22.63
CA MET A 36 -17.29 1.95 -22.95
C MET A 36 -17.87 2.98 -21.97
N CYS A 37 -17.06 3.99 -21.65
CA CYS A 37 -17.53 5.18 -20.96
C CYS A 37 -18.32 6.06 -21.94
N ASN A 38 -19.44 6.61 -21.49
CA ASN A 38 -20.24 7.54 -22.30
C ASN A 38 -19.84 9.01 -22.13
N LYS A 39 -18.81 9.29 -21.30
CA LYS A 39 -18.30 10.64 -21.03
C LYS A 39 -16.87 10.86 -21.54
N CYS A 40 -16.17 9.80 -21.97
CA CYS A 40 -14.84 9.87 -22.57
C CYS A 40 -14.51 8.57 -23.32
N ASP A 41 -13.39 8.53 -24.04
CA ASP A 41 -13.02 7.39 -24.91
C ASP A 41 -12.47 6.16 -24.16
N LYS A 42 -12.61 6.11 -22.83
CA LYS A 42 -12.11 4.99 -22.03
C LYS A 42 -13.07 3.80 -22.08
N SER A 43 -12.51 2.61 -22.25
CA SER A 43 -13.26 1.35 -22.25
C SER A 43 -12.63 0.32 -21.31
N TYR A 44 -13.45 -0.63 -20.85
CA TYR A 44 -13.10 -1.60 -19.82
C TYR A 44 -13.52 -3.02 -20.20
N VAL A 45 -12.75 -3.99 -19.71
CA VAL A 45 -13.04 -5.43 -19.88
C VAL A 45 -14.19 -5.91 -18.97
N LYS A 46 -14.42 -5.22 -17.85
CA LYS A 46 -15.44 -5.56 -16.85
C LYS A 46 -16.36 -4.37 -16.57
N LYS A 47 -17.67 -4.62 -16.49
CA LYS A 47 -18.66 -3.60 -16.08
C LYS A 47 -18.35 -2.96 -14.74
N SER A 48 -17.88 -3.74 -13.76
CA SER A 48 -17.50 -3.22 -12.44
C SER A 48 -16.36 -2.19 -12.51
N HIS A 49 -15.43 -2.34 -13.45
CA HIS A 49 -14.36 -1.37 -13.63
C HIS A 49 -14.88 -0.08 -14.29
N LEU A 50 -15.78 -0.20 -15.27
CA LEU A 50 -16.48 0.96 -15.82
C LEU A 50 -17.24 1.70 -14.71
N ASN A 51 -18.01 1.01 -13.87
CA ASN A 51 -18.75 1.63 -12.77
C ASN A 51 -17.83 2.38 -11.79
N VAL A 52 -16.65 1.84 -11.47
CA VAL A 52 -15.65 2.54 -10.64
C VAL A 52 -15.09 3.74 -11.37
N HIS A 53 -14.82 3.63 -12.68
CA HIS A 53 -14.38 4.77 -13.49
C HIS A 53 -15.44 5.86 -13.58
N MET A 54 -16.74 5.54 -13.69
CA MET A 54 -17.79 6.56 -13.76
C MET A 54 -17.78 7.50 -12.55
N LYS A 55 -17.26 7.06 -11.40
CA LYS A 55 -17.06 7.90 -10.21
C LYS A 55 -15.97 8.96 -10.39
N THR A 56 -15.08 8.85 -11.37
CA THR A 56 -14.13 9.92 -11.72
C THR A 56 -14.79 11.06 -12.49
N HIS A 57 -15.97 10.82 -13.05
CA HIS A 57 -16.81 11.85 -13.66
C HIS A 57 -17.88 12.37 -12.68
N SER A 58 -17.68 12.14 -11.38
CA SER A 58 -18.55 12.59 -10.30
C SER A 58 -17.70 13.40 -9.32
N ASP A 59 -18.24 14.51 -8.84
CA ASP A 59 -17.57 15.38 -7.85
C ASP A 59 -17.64 14.80 -6.43
N LYS A 60 -18.43 13.75 -6.22
CA LYS A 60 -18.63 13.14 -4.91
C LYS A 60 -17.55 12.11 -4.60
N LEU A 61 -16.44 12.58 -4.05
CA LEU A 61 -15.35 11.76 -3.52
C LEU A 61 -15.56 11.41 -2.04
N PHE A 62 -14.95 10.31 -1.59
CA PHE A 62 -14.76 10.02 -0.17
C PHE A 62 -13.58 10.84 0.33
N THR A 63 -13.81 11.76 1.26
CA THR A 63 -12.78 12.68 1.75
C THR A 63 -12.10 12.15 3.01
N CYS A 64 -10.80 12.39 3.13
CA CYS A 64 -10.07 12.18 4.36
C CYS A 64 -10.23 13.40 5.27
N GLU A 65 -10.78 13.23 6.47
CA GLU A 65 -10.97 14.35 7.40
C GLU A 65 -9.64 14.91 7.93
N LYS A 66 -8.58 14.10 7.97
CA LYS A 66 -7.25 14.54 8.47
C LYS A 66 -6.48 15.43 7.50
N CYS A 67 -6.68 15.27 6.19
CA CYS A 67 -5.87 15.95 5.17
C CYS A 67 -6.66 16.42 3.95
N THR A 68 -8.00 16.42 4.04
CA THR A 68 -8.99 16.82 3.03
C THR A 68 -8.91 16.14 1.66
N LYS A 69 -7.98 15.20 1.47
CA LYS A 69 -7.80 14.47 0.21
C LYS A 69 -9.00 13.60 -0.15
N GLY A 70 -9.50 13.74 -1.38
CA GLY A 70 -10.60 12.95 -1.94
C GLY A 70 -10.18 11.63 -2.58
N PHE A 71 -11.02 10.61 -2.48
CA PHE A 71 -10.82 9.27 -3.03
C PHE A 71 -12.08 8.77 -3.74
N ILE A 72 -11.89 8.11 -4.88
CA ILE A 72 -12.99 7.62 -5.74
C ILE A 72 -13.73 6.41 -5.12
N THR A 73 -13.07 5.67 -4.23
CA THR A 73 -13.68 4.51 -3.53
C THR A 73 -13.31 4.48 -2.05
N LYS A 74 -14.22 3.91 -1.24
CA LYS A 74 -14.05 3.72 0.20
C LYS A 74 -12.78 2.92 0.52
N ASP A 75 -12.48 1.84 -0.20
CA ASP A 75 -11.27 1.04 0.02
C ASP A 75 -9.97 1.83 -0.12
N LYS A 76 -9.94 2.78 -1.07
CA LYS A 76 -8.77 3.65 -1.27
C LYS A 76 -8.61 4.63 -0.12
N LEU A 77 -9.72 5.20 0.38
CA LEU A 77 -9.73 6.02 1.59
C LEU A 77 -9.27 5.19 2.79
N THR A 78 -9.86 4.02 3.05
CA THR A 78 -9.50 3.15 4.18
C THR A 78 -8.01 2.81 4.18
N ARG A 79 -7.44 2.48 3.01
CA ARG A 79 -6.01 2.22 2.88
C ARG A 79 -5.16 3.46 3.16
N HIS A 80 -5.61 4.63 2.70
CA HIS A 80 -4.94 5.90 2.97
C HIS A 80 -4.96 6.25 4.46
N LEU A 81 -6.09 6.03 5.16
CA LEU A 81 -6.23 6.33 6.58
C LEU A 81 -5.25 5.56 7.48
N LYS A 82 -4.75 4.41 7.04
CA LYS A 82 -3.72 3.64 7.77
C LYS A 82 -2.40 4.38 7.91
N THR A 83 -2.10 5.30 7.00
CA THR A 83 -0.85 6.09 7.01
C THR A 83 -1.10 7.58 7.11
N CYS A 84 -2.32 8.04 6.88
CA CYS A 84 -2.66 9.46 6.95
C CYS A 84 -2.64 9.98 8.39
N GLY A 85 -1.86 11.02 8.62
CA GLY A 85 -1.65 11.63 9.93
C GLY A 85 -0.69 10.84 10.82
N VAL A 86 -0.07 9.77 10.32
CA VAL A 86 1.02 9.10 11.02
C VAL A 86 2.30 9.85 10.70
N LEU A 87 2.88 10.46 11.72
CA LEU A 87 4.21 11.06 11.65
C LEU A 87 5.25 10.07 12.16
N TYR A 88 6.38 10.01 11.46
CA TYR A 88 7.54 9.21 11.83
C TYR A 88 8.56 10.15 12.48
N LYS A 89 8.76 10.03 13.80
CA LYS A 89 9.73 10.84 14.54
C LYS A 89 11.14 10.25 14.40
N CYS A 90 12.13 11.10 14.17
CA CYS A 90 13.52 10.73 14.33
C CYS A 90 13.80 10.37 15.80
N LYS A 91 14.57 9.31 16.02
CA LYS A 91 14.92 8.87 17.39
C LYS A 91 16.13 9.61 17.97
N VAL A 92 16.86 10.35 17.15
CA VAL A 92 18.10 11.06 17.53
C VAL A 92 17.87 12.57 17.65
N CYS A 93 16.99 13.14 16.82
CA CYS A 93 16.63 14.57 16.87
C CYS A 93 15.11 14.76 16.81
N ASP A 94 14.65 16.00 16.96
CA ASP A 94 13.20 16.31 17.01
C ASP A 94 12.50 16.40 15.65
N LYS A 95 13.17 16.03 14.55
CA LYS A 95 12.55 16.06 13.22
C LYS A 95 11.48 14.98 13.07
N THR A 96 10.37 15.33 12.41
CA THR A 96 9.26 14.43 12.10
C THR A 96 8.97 14.38 10.60
N TYR A 97 8.59 13.21 10.09
CA TYR A 97 8.39 12.96 8.67
C TYR A 97 7.02 12.34 8.37
N GLN A 98 6.42 12.70 7.24
CA GLN A 98 5.13 12.16 6.80
C GLN A 98 5.22 10.74 6.20
N ARG A 99 6.43 10.28 5.86
CA ARG A 99 6.66 8.96 5.26
C ARG A 99 7.90 8.32 5.86
N PHE A 100 7.80 7.02 6.15
CA PHE A 100 8.91 6.22 6.68
C PHE A 100 10.17 6.30 5.83
N LYS A 101 10.05 6.22 4.49
CA LYS A 101 11.21 6.27 3.59
C LYS A 101 11.98 7.59 3.66
N VAL A 102 11.29 8.70 3.96
CA VAL A 102 11.95 10.00 4.12
C VAL A 102 12.70 10.05 5.46
N LEU A 103 12.13 9.51 6.53
CA LEU A 103 12.85 9.32 7.80
C LEU A 103 14.08 8.42 7.59
N GLU A 104 13.94 7.29 6.89
CA GLU A 104 15.05 6.36 6.64
C GLU A 104 16.22 7.04 5.92
N ASN A 105 15.93 7.83 4.88
CA ASN A 105 16.96 8.59 4.19
C ASN A 105 17.61 9.63 5.12
N HIS A 106 16.82 10.34 5.93
CA HIS A 106 17.36 11.27 6.93
C HIS A 106 18.28 10.57 7.94
N MET A 107 17.91 9.38 8.42
CA MET A 107 18.76 8.63 9.33
C MET A 107 20.09 8.26 8.66
N ASN A 108 20.06 7.82 7.40
CA ASN A 108 21.28 7.44 6.68
C ASN A 108 22.19 8.63 6.34
N GLU A 109 21.62 9.81 6.10
CA GLU A 109 22.38 11.01 5.73
C GLU A 109 22.96 11.76 6.93
N TYR A 110 22.26 11.75 8.08
CA TYR A 110 22.60 12.61 9.23
C TYR A 110 22.83 11.85 10.54
N HIS A 111 22.47 10.57 10.63
CA HIS A 111 22.50 9.77 11.85
C HIS A 111 23.01 8.35 11.56
N ASN A 112 24.26 8.28 11.10
CA ASN A 112 25.01 7.09 10.73
C ASN A 112 25.00 6.04 11.88
N GLU A 113 25.23 4.76 11.59
CA GLU A 113 25.14 3.69 12.60
C GLU A 113 26.05 3.89 13.83
N GLU A 114 27.15 4.65 13.72
CA GLU A 114 28.06 4.93 14.83
C GLU A 114 27.51 5.91 15.89
N ASP A 115 26.61 6.82 15.49
CA ASP A 115 26.06 7.86 16.39
C ASP A 115 24.75 7.43 17.06
N ILE A 116 24.18 6.29 16.65
CA ILE A 116 22.95 5.77 17.23
C ILE A 116 23.25 5.05 18.54
N LEU A 117 23.02 5.78 19.63
CA LEU A 117 23.05 5.26 20.98
C LEU A 117 21.70 4.66 21.38
N TYR A 118 21.72 3.47 21.99
CA TYR A 118 20.56 2.75 22.51
C TYR A 118 20.53 2.92 24.03
N GLU A 119 19.55 3.65 24.55
CA GLU A 119 19.37 3.87 25.99
C GLU A 119 18.37 2.87 26.59
N CYS A 120 18.68 2.35 27.78
CA CYS A 120 17.75 1.54 28.55
C CYS A 120 16.77 2.41 29.35
N ASP A 121 15.47 2.26 29.10
CA ASP A 121 14.44 3.04 29.79
C ASP A 121 14.38 2.77 31.31
N LYS A 122 14.80 1.58 31.76
CA LYS A 122 14.76 1.18 33.19
C LYS A 122 15.95 1.69 34.00
N CYS A 123 17.17 1.64 33.45
CA CYS A 123 18.40 1.94 34.19
C CYS A 123 19.31 2.97 33.51
N LYS A 124 18.87 3.56 32.40
CA LYS A 124 19.54 4.65 31.68
C LYS A 124 20.93 4.32 31.13
N SER A 125 21.29 3.03 31.10
CA SER A 125 22.52 2.55 30.47
C SER A 125 22.48 2.74 28.96
N ILE A 126 23.61 3.20 28.39
CA ILE A 126 23.73 3.54 26.98
C ILE A 126 24.61 2.51 26.26
N TYR A 127 24.17 2.08 25.08
CA TYR A 127 24.85 1.09 24.24
C TYR A 127 25.08 1.63 22.84
N LYS A 128 26.26 1.39 22.28
CA LYS A 128 26.60 1.78 20.89
C LYS A 128 26.14 0.76 19.84
N SER A 129 25.59 -0.39 20.26
CA SER A 129 25.11 -1.41 19.34
C SER A 129 23.80 -2.02 19.81
N LYS A 130 22.89 -2.28 18.85
CA LYS A 130 21.59 -2.90 19.12
C LYS A 130 21.74 -4.26 19.78
N LYS A 131 22.69 -5.08 19.31
CA LYS A 131 22.93 -6.44 19.82
C LYS A 131 23.29 -6.45 21.31
N SER A 132 24.12 -5.51 21.76
CA SER A 132 24.49 -5.39 23.18
C SER A 132 23.32 -4.90 24.03
N TYR A 133 22.52 -3.98 23.50
CA TYR A 133 21.32 -3.49 24.15
C TYR A 133 20.25 -4.57 24.34
N GLU A 134 19.96 -5.38 23.32
CA GLU A 134 18.97 -6.47 23.44
C GLU A 134 19.40 -7.49 24.51
N LYS A 135 20.68 -7.89 24.52
CA LYS A 135 21.22 -8.76 25.59
C LYS A 135 21.11 -8.15 26.99
N HIS A 136 21.21 -6.84 27.10
CA HIS A 136 21.04 -6.16 28.37
C HIS A 136 19.57 -6.15 28.82
N LYS A 137 18.63 -5.93 27.90
CA LYS A 137 17.20 -5.92 28.20
C LYS A 137 16.71 -7.20 28.87
N ASP A 138 17.24 -8.35 28.44
CA ASP A 138 16.89 -9.66 29.00
C ASP A 138 17.24 -9.80 30.50
N LYS A 139 18.14 -8.96 31.03
CA LYS A 139 18.52 -8.96 32.45
C LYS A 139 17.54 -8.22 33.36
N HIS A 140 16.59 -7.49 32.79
CA HIS A 140 15.53 -6.78 33.51
C HIS A 140 14.17 -7.46 33.40
N ILE A 141 14.14 -8.70 32.91
CA ILE A 141 12.97 -9.57 32.91
C ILE A 141 12.84 -10.22 34.28
#